data_AF-A0A4U2Z428-F1
#
_entry.id   AF-A0A4U2Z428-F1
#
_cell.length_a   1.000
_cell.length_b   1.000
_cell.length_c   1.000
_cell.angle_alpha   90.00
_cell.angle_beta   90.00
_cell.angle_gamma   90.00
#
_symmetry.space_group_name_H-M   'P 1'
#
loop_
_entity.id
_entity.type
_entity.pdbx_description
1 polymer ?
#
loop_
_entity_poly.entity_id
_entity_poly.type
_entity_poly.pdbx_seq_one_letter_code
_entity_poly.pdbx_strand_id
1 'polypeptide(L)'
;MKKLFLLLALALSLFANQSKSAIQAQILEKIFLNIEMGKEIVLWSDNKTLIQEFEKTGHFKTTDDCREATILIVEEKKNLPKKICNKAVFVLDYDLLRKIPQSFGSMFWKKGRPNIVLIEPRAKKQRITISKELEMYNEEKIW
;
A
#
# COMPACT_ATOMS: atom_id res chain seq x y z
N MET A 1 6.82 -4.81 46.33
CA MET A 1 7.65 -4.82 45.09
C MET A 1 7.14 -5.78 44.02
N LYS A 2 6.76 -7.03 44.33
CA LYS A 2 6.23 -7.99 43.32
C LYS A 2 4.97 -7.53 42.56
N LYS A 3 4.04 -6.85 43.23
CA LYS A 3 2.80 -6.33 42.61
C LYS A 3 3.06 -5.19 41.60
N LEU A 4 4.11 -4.39 41.82
CA LEU A 4 4.48 -3.29 40.93
C LEU A 4 5.10 -3.81 39.63
N PHE A 5 5.91 -4.88 39.72
CA PHE A 5 6.48 -5.56 38.55
C PHE A 5 5.41 -6.20 37.65
N LEU A 6 4.37 -6.78 38.25
CA LEU A 6 3.23 -7.35 37.53
C LEU A 6 2.41 -6.30 36.76
N LEU A 7 2.19 -5.13 37.38
CA LEU A 7 1.51 -4.01 36.72
C LEU A 7 2.36 -3.42 35.58
N LEU A 8 3.68 -3.35 35.76
CA LEU A 8 4.58 -2.89 34.71
C LEU A 8 4.64 -3.88 33.53
N ALA A 9 4.66 -5.19 33.80
CA ALA A 9 4.63 -6.22 32.77
C ALA A 9 3.31 -6.23 31.98
N LEU A 10 2.18 -5.95 32.65
CA LEU A 10 0.86 -5.84 32.01
C LEU A 10 0.71 -4.56 31.17
N ALA A 11 1.34 -3.46 31.59
CA ALA A 11 1.38 -2.23 30.81
C ALA A 11 2.23 -2.40 29.53
N LEU A 12 3.34 -3.15 29.60
CA LEU A 12 4.23 -3.38 28.46
C LEU A 12 3.64 -4.30 27.38
N SER A 13 2.74 -5.24 27.73
CA SER A 13 2.08 -6.10 26.74
C SER A 13 1.06 -5.37 25.87
N LEU A 14 0.55 -4.22 26.32
CA LEU A 14 -0.41 -3.40 25.56
C LEU A 14 0.23 -2.69 24.36
N PHE A 15 1.55 -2.50 24.35
CA PHE A 15 2.26 -1.77 23.29
C PHE A 15 2.87 -2.67 22.19
N ALA A 16 2.74 -4.00 22.30
CA ALA A 16 3.53 -4.95 21.50
C ALA A 16 2.83 -5.53 20.26
N ASN A 17 1.62 -5.09 19.90
CA ASN A 17 0.82 -5.82 18.91
C ASN A 17 0.29 -4.97 17.74
N GLN A 18 1.16 -4.18 17.11
CA GLN A 18 0.81 -3.62 15.80
C GLN A 18 0.95 -4.72 14.74
N SER A 19 -0.17 -5.06 14.09
CA SER A 19 -0.19 -6.11 13.08
C SER A 19 0.66 -5.72 11.87
N LYS A 20 1.23 -6.70 11.16
CA LYS A 20 1.97 -6.49 9.90
C LYS A 20 1.14 -5.70 8.88
N SER A 21 -0.17 -5.97 8.81
CA SER A 21 -1.11 -5.28 7.93
C SER A 21 -1.29 -3.80 8.31
N ALA A 22 -1.33 -3.48 9.60
CA ALA A 22 -1.43 -2.09 10.05
C ALA A 22 -0.17 -1.28 9.69
N ILE A 23 1.02 -1.88 9.83
CA ILE A 23 2.28 -1.24 9.39
C ILE A 23 2.28 -1.07 7.86
N GLN A 24 1.82 -2.08 7.13
CA GLN A 24 1.73 -2.02 5.67
C GLN A 24 0.78 -0.92 5.19
N ALA A 25 -0.40 -0.78 5.81
CA ALA A 25 -1.34 0.30 5.54
C ALA A 25 -0.69 1.66 5.77
N GLN A 26 -0.03 1.89 6.91
CA GLN A 26 0.64 3.15 7.21
C GLN A 26 1.74 3.52 6.20
N ILE A 27 2.50 2.53 5.72
CA ILE A 27 3.51 2.76 4.67
C ILE A 27 2.83 3.14 3.36
N LEU A 28 1.80 2.40 2.95
CA LEU A 28 1.06 2.70 1.73
C LEU A 28 0.35 4.06 1.80
N GLU A 29 -0.17 4.45 2.95
CA GLU A 29 -0.74 5.78 3.14
C GLU A 29 0.29 6.87 2.93
N LYS A 30 1.49 6.71 3.51
CA LYS A 30 2.58 7.66 3.28
C LYS A 30 2.95 7.73 1.81
N ILE A 31 2.98 6.61 1.09
CA ILE A 31 3.20 6.60 -0.36
C ILE A 31 2.07 7.37 -1.06
N PHE A 32 0.81 7.06 -0.77
CA PHE A 32 -0.33 7.62 -1.50
C PHE A 32 -0.63 9.09 -1.16
N LEU A 33 -0.26 9.56 0.03
CA LEU A 33 -0.29 10.98 0.40
C LEU A 33 0.79 11.78 -0.34
N ASN A 34 1.85 11.11 -0.82
CA ASN A 34 2.99 11.70 -1.49
C ASN A 34 2.97 11.46 -3.01
N ILE A 35 1.81 11.13 -3.57
CA ILE A 35 1.55 11.15 -5.02
C ILE A 35 0.37 12.06 -5.35
N GLU A 36 0.32 12.53 -6.59
CA GLU A 36 -0.77 13.35 -7.10
C GLU A 36 -1.38 12.72 -8.36
N MET A 37 -2.72 12.68 -8.44
CA MET A 37 -3.47 12.06 -9.54
C MET A 37 -4.51 12.98 -10.22
N GLY A 38 -4.60 14.25 -9.80
CA GLY A 38 -5.61 15.20 -10.29
C GLY A 38 -7.07 14.85 -9.94
N LYS A 39 -7.28 13.86 -9.07
CA LYS A 39 -8.59 13.40 -8.57
C LYS A 39 -8.42 12.82 -7.16
N GLU A 40 -9.52 12.75 -6.41
CA GLU A 40 -9.55 12.14 -5.08
C GLU A 40 -9.03 10.69 -5.13
N ILE A 41 -8.24 10.29 -4.14
CA ILE A 41 -7.75 8.92 -4.02
C ILE A 41 -8.82 8.06 -3.35
N VAL A 42 -9.30 7.06 -4.08
CA VAL A 42 -10.26 6.04 -3.63
C VAL A 42 -9.61 4.68 -3.82
N LEU A 43 -9.50 3.91 -2.74
CA LEU A 43 -8.75 2.67 -2.70
C LEU A 43 -9.66 1.45 -2.85
N TRP A 44 -9.24 0.52 -3.69
CA TRP A 44 -9.77 -0.84 -3.74
C TRP A 44 -8.61 -1.82 -3.55
N SER A 45 -8.88 -2.97 -2.93
CA SER A 45 -7.87 -4.01 -2.74
C SER A 45 -8.51 -5.40 -2.72
N ASP A 46 -7.77 -6.38 -3.22
CA ASP A 46 -8.08 -7.81 -3.03
C ASP A 46 -7.68 -8.32 -1.64
N ASN A 47 -6.88 -7.56 -0.89
CA ASN A 47 -6.59 -7.81 0.51
C ASN A 47 -7.57 -7.03 1.41
N LYS A 48 -8.59 -7.73 1.94
CA LYS A 48 -9.64 -7.15 2.79
C LYS A 48 -9.12 -6.65 4.14
N THR A 49 -8.14 -7.33 4.72
CA THR A 49 -7.51 -6.88 5.97
C THR A 49 -6.87 -5.51 5.77
N LEU A 50 -6.22 -5.29 4.63
CA LEU A 50 -5.59 -4.00 4.32
C LEU A 50 -6.64 -2.88 4.16
N ILE A 51 -7.78 -3.15 3.53
CA ILE A 51 -8.90 -2.20 3.45
C ILE A 51 -9.40 -1.80 4.84
N GLN A 52 -9.59 -2.77 5.73
CA GLN A 52 -10.00 -2.51 7.11
C GLN A 52 -8.98 -1.64 7.86
N GLU A 53 -7.68 -1.79 7.58
CA GLU A 53 -6.67 -0.92 8.19
C GLU A 53 -6.72 0.52 7.65
N PHE A 54 -6.95 0.73 6.34
CA PHE A 54 -7.16 2.07 5.78
C PHE A 54 -8.43 2.74 6.33
N GLU A 55 -9.50 1.97 6.54
CA GLU A 55 -10.75 2.49 7.11
C GLU A 55 -10.57 2.99 8.55
N LYS A 56 -9.69 2.37 9.33
CA LYS A 56 -9.39 2.80 10.71
C LYS A 56 -8.66 4.14 10.77
N THR A 57 -7.82 4.45 9.78
CA THR A 57 -7.07 5.72 9.76
C THR A 57 -7.90 6.86 9.17
N GLY A 58 -8.78 6.56 8.21
CA GLY A 58 -9.68 7.53 7.59
C GLY A 58 -9.01 8.51 6.63
N HIS A 59 -7.74 8.32 6.27
CA HIS A 59 -7.03 9.20 5.33
C HIS A 59 -7.51 9.05 3.89
N PHE A 60 -8.07 7.89 3.53
CA PHE A 60 -8.55 7.58 2.18
C PHE A 60 -9.94 6.96 2.22
N LYS A 61 -10.75 7.25 1.21
CA LYS A 61 -11.98 6.50 0.95
C LYS A 61 -11.62 5.10 0.43
N THR A 62 -12.34 4.09 0.91
CA THR A 62 -12.27 2.72 0.40
C THR A 62 -13.54 2.37 -0.36
N THR A 63 -13.45 1.44 -1.31
CA THR A 63 -14.61 0.89 -2.02
C THR A 63 -14.40 -0.58 -2.31
N ASP A 64 -15.50 -1.34 -2.31
CA ASP A 64 -15.52 -2.73 -2.79
C ASP A 64 -15.70 -2.82 -4.31
N ASP A 65 -16.06 -1.72 -4.98
CA ASP A 65 -16.23 -1.63 -6.43
C ASP A 65 -15.02 -0.99 -7.12
N CYS A 66 -14.25 -1.79 -7.84
CA CYS A 66 -13.08 -1.29 -8.58
C CYS A 66 -13.40 -0.22 -9.64
N ARG A 67 -14.66 -0.09 -10.06
CA ARG A 67 -15.09 0.95 -11.01
C ARG A 67 -15.06 2.34 -10.38
N GLU A 68 -15.26 2.44 -9.08
CA GLU A 68 -15.23 3.69 -8.32
C GLU A 68 -13.81 4.06 -7.87
N ALA A 69 -12.94 3.05 -7.71
CA ALA A 69 -11.57 3.24 -7.28
C ALA A 69 -10.74 4.12 -8.23
N THR A 70 -9.71 4.75 -7.69
CA THR A 70 -8.65 5.40 -8.47
C THR A 70 -7.34 4.64 -8.42
N ILE A 71 -7.06 3.94 -7.31
CA ILE A 71 -5.93 3.03 -7.13
C ILE A 71 -6.46 1.64 -6.75
N LEU A 72 -5.99 0.63 -7.47
CA LEU A 72 -6.16 -0.79 -7.16
C LEU A 72 -4.88 -1.29 -6.49
N ILE A 73 -5.01 -1.80 -5.28
CA ILE A 73 -3.93 -2.45 -4.54
C ILE A 73 -4.10 -3.95 -4.74
N VAL A 74 -3.08 -4.63 -5.28
CA VAL A 74 -3.20 -6.03 -5.72
C VAL A 74 -2.14 -6.90 -5.06
N GLU A 75 -2.58 -7.86 -4.25
CA GLU A 75 -1.76 -8.89 -3.61
C GLU A 75 -1.64 -10.14 -4.48
N GLU A 76 -2.70 -10.51 -5.21
CA GLU A 76 -2.69 -11.68 -6.08
C GLU A 76 -3.12 -11.34 -7.52
N LYS A 77 -2.30 -11.72 -8.50
CA LYS A 77 -2.58 -11.47 -9.94
C LYS A 77 -3.98 -11.95 -10.36
N LYS A 78 -4.43 -13.10 -9.85
CA LYS A 78 -5.71 -13.72 -10.23
C LYS A 78 -6.92 -12.86 -9.85
N ASN A 79 -6.76 -11.99 -8.85
CA ASN A 79 -7.80 -11.10 -8.34
C ASN A 79 -7.79 -9.74 -9.04
N LEU A 80 -6.80 -9.47 -9.90
CA LEU A 80 -6.74 -8.22 -10.65
C LEU A 80 -8.04 -8.07 -11.47
N PRO A 81 -8.80 -6.99 -11.26
CA PRO A 81 -10.03 -6.78 -12.02
C PRO A 81 -9.80 -6.75 -13.53
N LYS A 82 -10.79 -7.24 -14.27
CA LYS A 82 -10.77 -7.23 -15.75
C LYS A 82 -10.71 -5.79 -16.29
N LYS A 83 -10.53 -5.65 -17.61
CA LYS A 83 -10.35 -4.37 -18.34
C LYS A 83 -11.35 -3.25 -18.00
N ILE A 84 -12.52 -3.57 -17.44
CA ILE A 84 -13.53 -2.59 -17.02
C ILE A 84 -13.03 -1.62 -15.94
N CYS A 85 -12.02 -2.02 -15.16
CA CYS A 85 -11.46 -1.22 -14.07
C CYS A 85 -10.05 -0.72 -14.42
N ASN A 86 -9.85 -0.13 -15.61
CA ASN A 86 -8.58 0.46 -16.04
C ASN A 86 -8.19 1.67 -15.17
N LYS A 87 -7.68 1.40 -13.97
CA LYS A 87 -7.30 2.33 -12.91
C LYS A 87 -5.81 2.21 -12.62
N ALA A 88 -5.28 3.07 -11.75
CA ALA A 88 -3.89 2.94 -11.35
C ALA A 88 -3.68 1.66 -10.55
N VAL A 89 -2.58 0.94 -10.79
CA VAL A 89 -2.32 -0.34 -10.10
C VAL A 89 -1.05 -0.24 -9.26
N PHE A 90 -1.17 -0.58 -7.98
CA PHE A 90 -0.06 -0.76 -7.06
C PHE A 90 -0.08 -2.22 -6.57
N VAL A 91 1.07 -2.89 -6.50
CA VAL A 91 1.12 -4.32 -6.16
C VAL A 91 1.80 -4.56 -4.80
N LEU A 92 1.50 -5.67 -4.14
CA LEU A 92 2.07 -6.00 -2.81
C LEU A 92 3.21 -7.03 -2.86
N ASP A 93 3.69 -7.33 -4.07
CA ASP A 93 4.77 -8.28 -4.33
C ASP A 93 5.65 -7.76 -5.48
N TYR A 94 6.96 -8.03 -5.43
CA TYR A 94 7.89 -7.57 -6.46
C TYR A 94 7.70 -8.28 -7.80
N ASP A 95 7.43 -9.59 -7.79
CA ASP A 95 7.21 -10.37 -9.01
C ASP A 95 5.95 -9.92 -9.76
N LEU A 96 4.99 -9.33 -9.05
CA LEU A 96 3.81 -8.75 -9.66
C LEU A 96 4.11 -7.53 -10.52
N LEU A 97 5.21 -6.79 -10.27
CA LEU A 97 5.64 -5.71 -11.18
C LEU A 97 5.92 -6.23 -12.60
N ARG A 98 6.50 -7.45 -12.69
CA ARG A 98 6.77 -8.12 -13.98
C ARG A 98 5.48 -8.68 -14.58
N LYS A 99 4.63 -9.28 -13.75
CA LYS A 99 3.41 -9.98 -14.20
C LYS A 99 2.25 -9.03 -14.54
N ILE A 100 2.29 -7.79 -14.04
CA ILE A 100 1.26 -6.75 -14.22
C ILE A 100 1.96 -5.47 -14.72
N PRO A 101 2.28 -5.37 -16.02
CA PRO A 101 3.10 -4.27 -16.55
C PRO A 101 2.51 -2.87 -16.37
N GLN A 102 1.20 -2.76 -16.12
CA GLN A 102 0.53 -1.51 -15.81
C GLN A 102 0.70 -1.05 -14.36
N SER A 103 1.29 -1.85 -13.46
CA SER A 103 1.51 -1.40 -12.09
C SER A 103 2.61 -0.34 -12.01
N PHE A 104 2.38 0.73 -11.25
CA PHE A 104 3.34 1.82 -11.10
C PHE A 104 4.30 1.64 -9.92
N GLY A 105 4.02 0.73 -9.00
CA GLY A 105 4.87 0.51 -7.85
C GLY A 105 4.51 -0.75 -7.08
N SER A 106 5.41 -1.11 -6.16
CA SER A 106 5.27 -2.25 -5.27
C SER A 106 5.73 -1.92 -3.86
N MET A 107 5.04 -2.47 -2.87
CA MET A 107 5.50 -2.56 -1.49
C MET A 107 5.50 -4.02 -1.08
N PHE A 108 6.65 -4.56 -0.70
CA PHE A 108 6.80 -5.98 -0.39
C PHE A 108 7.76 -6.21 0.78
N TRP A 109 7.60 -7.34 1.46
CA TRP A 109 8.43 -7.70 2.60
C TRP A 109 9.61 -8.57 2.16
N LYS A 110 10.84 -8.15 2.49
CA LYS A 110 12.05 -8.95 2.27
C LYS A 110 12.81 -9.04 3.59
N LYS A 111 12.98 -10.27 4.10
CA LYS A 111 13.65 -10.54 5.39
C LYS A 111 13.07 -9.70 6.55
N GLY A 112 11.74 -9.63 6.62
CA GLY A 112 11.01 -8.88 7.66
C GLY A 112 11.01 -7.36 7.51
N ARG A 113 11.64 -6.80 6.48
CA ARG A 113 11.70 -5.35 6.23
C ARG A 113 10.81 -4.96 5.05
N PRO A 114 10.11 -3.81 5.11
CA PRO A 114 9.38 -3.30 3.97
C PRO A 114 10.36 -2.79 2.92
N ASN A 115 10.07 -3.07 1.65
CA ASN A 115 10.79 -2.56 0.50
C ASN A 115 9.75 -1.90 -0.41
N ILE A 116 10.13 -0.75 -0.99
CA ILE A 116 9.26 0.05 -1.85
C ILE A 116 10.01 0.23 -3.16
N VAL A 117 9.30 0.06 -4.27
CA VAL A 117 9.80 0.33 -5.62
C VAL A 117 8.72 1.08 -6.37
N LEU A 118 9.06 2.23 -6.95
CA LEU A 118 8.18 3.04 -7.77
C LEU A 118 8.77 3.14 -9.18
N ILE A 119 8.05 2.65 -10.19
CA ILE A 119 8.49 2.69 -11.58
C ILE A 119 8.00 4.01 -12.19
N GLU A 120 8.83 5.05 -12.14
CA GLU A 120 8.44 6.42 -12.52
C GLU A 120 7.87 6.51 -13.95
N PRO A 121 8.44 5.84 -14.98
CA PRO A 121 7.84 5.85 -16.31
C PRO A 121 6.42 5.27 -16.37
N ARG A 122 6.07 4.34 -15.47
CA ARG A 122 4.72 3.75 -15.39
C ARG A 122 3.76 4.63 -14.60
N ALA A 123 4.24 5.30 -13.55
CA ALA A 123 3.48 6.30 -12.82
C ALA A 123 3.07 7.46 -13.75
N LYS A 124 4.02 8.01 -14.52
CA LYS A 124 3.76 9.06 -15.52
C LYS A 124 2.72 8.64 -16.57
N LYS A 125 2.79 7.41 -17.09
CA LYS A 125 1.79 6.86 -18.03
C LYS A 125 0.37 6.81 -17.44
N GLN A 126 0.27 6.72 -16.12
CA GLN A 126 -1.00 6.72 -15.38
C GLN A 126 -1.39 8.11 -14.86
N ARG A 127 -0.69 9.16 -15.28
CA ARG A 127 -0.86 10.55 -14.82
C ARG A 127 -0.70 10.69 -13.31
N ILE A 128 0.24 9.94 -12.75
CA ILE A 128 0.64 10.01 -11.35
C ILE A 128 1.95 10.80 -11.28
N THR A 129 1.94 11.90 -10.53
CA THR A 129 3.16 12.62 -10.17
C THR A 129 3.62 12.10 -8.82
N ILE A 130 4.89 11.72 -8.72
CA ILE A 130 5.52 11.28 -7.47
C ILE A 130 6.25 12.48 -6.88
N SER A 131 6.00 12.77 -5.61
CA SER A 131 6.67 13.86 -4.89
C SER A 131 8.14 13.54 -4.60
N LYS A 132 8.92 14.56 -4.22
CA LYS A 132 10.36 14.42 -3.96
C LYS A 132 10.65 13.56 -2.73
N GLU A 133 9.70 13.49 -1.81
CA GLU A 133 9.71 12.70 -0.58
C GLU A 133 9.86 11.19 -0.87
N LEU A 134 9.48 10.76 -2.07
CA LEU A 134 9.57 9.36 -2.52
C LEU A 134 10.66 9.11 -3.56
N GLU A 135 11.46 10.12 -3.90
CA GLU A 135 12.47 10.04 -4.99
C GLU A 135 13.45 8.88 -4.78
N MET A 136 13.83 8.60 -3.53
CA MET A 136 14.73 7.49 -3.19
C MET A 136 14.18 6.08 -3.51
N TYR A 137 12.89 5.97 -3.83
CA TYR A 137 12.24 4.71 -4.22
C TYR A 137 11.98 4.62 -5.72
N ASN A 138 12.31 5.66 -6.49
CA ASN A 138 12.09 5.70 -7.93
C ASN A 138 13.13 4.84 -8.67
N GLU A 139 12.63 4.07 -9.62
CA GLU A 139 13.41 3.19 -10.49
C GLU A 139 12.95 3.41 -11.96
N GLU A 140 13.90 3.36 -12.89
CA GLU A 140 13.61 3.49 -14.32
C GLU A 140 12.96 2.22 -14.90
N LYS A 141 13.28 1.06 -14.32
CA LYS A 141 12.81 -0.25 -14.77
C LYS A 141 12.85 -1.29 -13.65
N ILE A 142 12.27 -2.45 -13.92
CA ILE A 142 12.36 -3.61 -13.04
C ILE A 142 13.69 -4.31 -13.30
N TRP A 143 14.43 -4.62 -12.24
CA TRP A 143 15.67 -5.41 -12.27
C TRP A 143 15.40 -6.88 -11.98
#